data_AF-A0A1Z8Y927-F1
#
_entry.id   AF-A0A1Z8Y927-F1
#
_cell.length_a   1.000
_cell.length_b   1.000
_cell.length_c   1.000
_cell.angle_alpha   90.00
_cell.angle_beta   90.00
_cell.angle_gamma   90.00
#
_symmetry.space_group_name_H-M   'P 1'
#
loop_
_entity.id
_entity.type
_entity.pdbx_description
1 polymer ?
#
loop_
_entity_poly.entity_id
_entity_poly.type
_entity_poly.pdbx_seq_one_letter_code
_entity_poly.pdbx_strand_id
1 'polypeptide(L)'
;MRLTTKTIIAVTALGTASIASAITYDAATDGIDFNGGSFNAYGDTLQVTDISPFGSYLGVVGGEGGPEIGTDETIIISFDKAMRFDYLTIGLLFDGPEYGDPYEIAAAYADGYEYTLTANGSTSAAWTGSGTVTNLSVSDLGTAAIWRIDNPFGRVAVTQIDLYA
;
A
#
# COMPACT_ATOMS: atom_id res chain seq x y z
N MET A 1 -13.30 -22.45 -1.44
CA MET A 1 -12.39 -21.71 -0.55
C MET A 1 -12.28 -20.34 -1.17
N ARG A 2 -12.84 -19.31 -0.54
CA ARG A 2 -12.66 -17.92 -0.98
C ARG A 2 -11.20 -17.57 -0.68
N LEU A 3 -10.53 -16.99 -1.65
CA LEU A 3 -9.12 -16.63 -1.55
C LEU A 3 -9.08 -15.17 -1.21
N THR A 4 -8.47 -14.88 -0.07
CA THR A 4 -8.22 -13.52 0.38
C THR A 4 -6.96 -13.03 -0.30
N THR A 5 -7.10 -12.04 -1.18
CA THR A 5 -6.03 -11.16 -1.63
C THR A 5 -5.46 -10.44 -0.41
N LYS A 6 -4.12 -10.34 -0.34
CA LYS A 6 -3.39 -9.86 0.85
C LYS A 6 -2.54 -8.66 0.48
N THR A 7 -2.52 -7.61 1.31
CA THR A 7 -1.71 -6.40 1.02
C THR A 7 -1.30 -5.68 2.30
N ILE A 8 -0.10 -5.09 2.30
CA ILE A 8 0.44 -4.32 3.43
C ILE A 8 1.12 -3.03 2.93
N ILE A 9 1.17 -1.97 3.73
CA ILE A 9 1.47 -0.61 3.22
C ILE A 9 2.52 0.14 4.07
N ALA A 10 3.40 0.86 3.36
CA ALA A 10 4.18 1.98 3.90
C ALA A 10 4.08 3.20 2.95
N VAL A 11 3.80 4.39 3.47
CA VAL A 11 3.44 5.58 2.66
C VAL A 11 4.41 6.74 2.88
N THR A 12 4.82 7.45 1.83
CA THR A 12 5.53 8.73 1.97
C THR A 12 4.97 9.80 1.03
N ALA A 13 4.51 10.92 1.59
CA ALA A 13 3.82 11.97 0.83
C ALA A 13 4.53 13.34 0.92
N LEU A 14 4.61 14.08 -0.19
CA LEU A 14 5.08 15.46 -0.22
C LEU A 14 3.91 16.45 -0.39
N GLY A 15 3.77 17.40 0.53
CA GLY A 15 2.77 18.45 0.38
C GLY A 15 3.02 19.32 -0.87
N THR A 16 1.96 19.59 -1.64
CA THR A 16 2.04 20.60 -2.71
C THR A 16 1.91 22.00 -2.17
N ALA A 17 3.04 22.60 -1.80
CA ALA A 17 3.33 24.00 -2.03
C ALA A 17 4.82 24.20 -1.81
N SER A 18 5.47 24.99 -2.65
CA SER A 18 6.83 25.49 -2.45
C SER A 18 7.08 25.79 -0.96
N ILE A 19 7.96 25.01 -0.33
CA ILE A 19 8.44 25.10 1.06
C ILE A 19 7.36 25.10 2.18
N ALA A 20 6.85 23.93 2.56
CA ALA A 20 6.55 23.55 3.97
C ALA A 20 6.21 22.04 4.10
N SER A 21 7.07 21.31 4.82
CA SER A 21 6.90 19.96 5.38
C SER A 21 6.61 18.81 4.40
N ALA A 22 7.65 18.15 3.91
CA ALA A 22 7.54 16.74 3.49
C ALA A 22 6.95 15.93 4.65
N ILE A 23 5.96 15.07 4.39
CA ILE A 23 5.39 14.16 5.39
C ILE A 23 5.88 12.76 5.05
N THR A 24 6.93 12.33 5.74
CA THR A 24 7.36 10.94 5.70
C THR A 24 6.58 10.17 6.74
N TYR A 25 6.10 8.99 6.36
CA TYR A 25 5.56 8.02 7.31
C TYR A 25 6.34 6.71 7.17
N ASP A 26 6.74 6.15 8.30
CA ASP A 26 7.40 4.87 8.42
C ASP A 26 6.72 4.09 9.56
N ALA A 27 6.08 2.97 9.24
CA ALA A 27 5.29 2.22 10.22
C ALA A 27 6.13 1.73 11.42
N ALA A 28 7.42 1.47 11.25
CA ALA A 28 8.30 1.06 12.34
C ALA A 28 8.58 2.21 13.32
N THR A 29 8.53 3.45 12.84
CA THR A 29 8.83 4.65 13.63
C THR A 29 7.56 5.31 14.16
N ASP A 30 6.56 5.45 13.30
CA ASP A 30 5.35 6.24 13.54
C ASP A 30 4.16 5.38 14.02
N GLY A 31 4.26 4.05 13.92
CA GLY A 31 3.18 3.17 14.34
C GLY A 31 1.91 3.38 13.51
N ILE A 32 0.77 3.58 14.18
CA ILE A 32 -0.50 3.94 13.52
C ILE A 32 -0.75 5.45 13.49
N ASP A 33 0.18 6.25 14.00
CA ASP A 33 0.04 7.71 14.04
C ASP A 33 0.53 8.30 12.71
N PHE A 34 -0.27 9.20 12.12
CA PHE A 34 0.08 9.87 10.87
C PHE A 34 0.07 11.40 11.02
N ASN A 35 1.25 12.01 11.04
CA ASN A 35 1.42 13.46 11.22
C ASN A 35 1.16 14.28 9.93
N GLY A 36 0.13 13.88 9.18
CA GLY A 36 -0.35 14.53 7.96
C GLY A 36 -1.83 14.31 7.69
N GLY A 37 -2.54 13.68 8.63
CA GLY A 37 -3.95 13.36 8.54
C GLY A 37 -4.29 12.16 9.43
N SER A 38 -4.91 11.11 8.87
CA SER A 38 -5.30 9.93 9.65
C SER A 38 -5.25 8.64 8.83
N PHE A 39 -4.94 7.53 9.50
CA PHE A 39 -5.28 6.19 9.05
C PHE A 39 -6.60 5.74 9.69
N ASN A 40 -7.49 5.16 8.89
CA ASN A 40 -8.65 4.40 9.35
C ASN A 40 -8.66 3.03 8.66
N ALA A 41 -9.34 2.07 9.27
CA ALA A 41 -9.64 0.79 8.64
C ALA A 41 -11.15 0.56 8.54
N TYR A 42 -11.54 -0.13 7.48
CA TYR A 42 -12.82 -0.81 7.36
C TYR A 42 -12.58 -2.33 7.40
N GLY A 43 -13.54 -3.09 7.91
CA GLY A 43 -13.44 -4.54 8.09
C GLY A 43 -12.96 -4.91 9.49
N ASP A 44 -11.77 -4.42 9.89
CA ASP A 44 -11.22 -4.66 11.23
C ASP A 44 -10.26 -3.54 11.71
N THR A 45 -9.27 -3.87 12.54
CA THR A 45 -8.45 -2.94 13.31
C THR A 45 -7.11 -2.70 12.65
N LEU A 46 -6.69 -1.43 12.53
CA LEU A 46 -5.35 -1.09 12.08
C LEU A 46 -4.29 -1.64 13.03
N GLN A 47 -3.25 -2.25 12.47
CA GLN A 47 -2.10 -2.70 13.25
C GLN A 47 -0.81 -2.54 12.47
N VAL A 48 0.25 -2.16 13.17
CA VAL A 48 1.61 -2.31 12.64
C VAL A 48 2.12 -3.71 12.97
N THR A 49 2.55 -4.43 11.94
CA THR A 49 3.07 -5.79 12.08
C THR A 49 4.49 -5.89 11.56
N ASP A 50 5.36 -6.52 12.35
CA ASP A 50 6.71 -6.90 11.94
C ASP A 50 6.66 -8.15 11.07
N ILE A 51 7.22 -8.03 9.87
CA ILE A 51 7.26 -9.12 8.91
C ILE A 51 8.71 -9.36 8.60
N SER A 52 9.23 -10.48 9.09
CA SER A 52 10.61 -10.87 8.78
C SER A 52 10.70 -11.42 7.36
N PRO A 53 11.72 -11.05 6.56
CA PRO A 53 12.83 -10.14 6.86
C PRO A 53 12.59 -8.67 6.44
N PHE A 54 11.35 -8.29 6.15
CA PHE A 54 10.99 -7.06 5.45
C PHE A 54 10.84 -5.80 6.33
N GLY A 55 10.59 -5.96 7.63
CA GLY A 55 10.40 -4.84 8.57
C GLY A 55 8.95 -4.67 9.00
N SER A 56 8.64 -3.50 9.58
CA SER A 56 7.32 -3.18 10.12
C SER A 56 6.46 -2.46 9.10
N TYR A 57 5.19 -2.82 9.02
CA TYR A 57 4.26 -2.21 8.08
C TYR A 57 2.85 -2.09 8.64
N LEU A 58 2.06 -1.17 8.08
CA LEU A 58 0.65 -1.00 8.42
C LEU A 58 -0.22 -2.00 7.66
N GLY A 59 -1.07 -2.71 8.39
CA GLY A 59 -2.09 -3.61 7.87
C GLY A 59 -3.37 -3.52 8.69
N VAL A 60 -4.30 -4.43 8.39
CA VAL A 60 -5.54 -4.63 9.15
C VAL A 60 -5.45 -6.00 9.80
N VAL A 61 -5.85 -6.10 11.07
CA VAL A 61 -5.81 -7.34 11.85
C VAL A 61 -7.18 -7.73 12.33
N GLY A 62 -7.57 -8.96 12.01
CA GLY A 62 -8.71 -9.67 12.58
C GLY A 62 -9.70 -10.23 11.54
N GLY A 63 -9.62 -9.79 10.29
CA GLY A 63 -10.35 -10.38 9.16
C GLY A 63 -9.60 -11.51 8.46
N GLU A 64 -10.07 -11.86 7.26
CA GLU A 64 -9.59 -13.02 6.49
C GLU A 64 -8.12 -12.87 6.02
N GLY A 65 -7.56 -11.67 6.08
CA GLY A 65 -6.17 -11.36 5.71
C GLY A 65 -5.13 -11.68 6.80
N GLY A 66 -5.54 -11.88 8.05
CA GLY A 66 -4.60 -12.03 9.16
C GLY A 66 -4.02 -10.67 9.56
N PRO A 67 -2.70 -10.40 9.42
CA PRO A 67 -2.10 -9.08 9.62
C PRO A 67 -2.01 -8.20 8.37
N GLU A 68 -2.63 -8.64 7.28
CA GLU A 68 -2.61 -8.06 5.94
C GLU A 68 -4.02 -7.60 5.61
N ILE A 69 -4.18 -6.63 4.71
CA ILE A 69 -5.51 -6.25 4.19
C ILE A 69 -6.09 -7.45 3.44
N GLY A 70 -7.18 -8.00 3.95
CA GLY A 70 -8.02 -8.97 3.25
C GLY A 70 -9.00 -8.32 2.27
N THR A 71 -9.66 -9.15 1.46
CA THR A 71 -10.68 -8.76 0.46
C THR A 71 -11.93 -8.10 1.04
N ASP A 72 -12.12 -8.19 2.36
CA ASP A 72 -13.20 -7.55 3.11
C ASP A 72 -12.73 -6.33 3.91
N GLU A 73 -11.46 -5.95 3.77
CA GLU A 73 -10.80 -4.91 4.54
C GLU A 73 -10.31 -3.77 3.63
N THR A 74 -10.11 -2.60 4.21
CA THR A 74 -9.57 -1.44 3.50
C THR A 74 -8.83 -0.55 4.48
N ILE A 75 -7.66 -0.05 4.11
CA ILE A 75 -6.99 1.05 4.81
C ILE A 75 -7.33 2.35 4.10
N ILE A 76 -7.92 3.28 4.82
CA ILE A 76 -8.26 4.61 4.35
C ILE A 76 -7.23 5.59 4.90
N ILE A 77 -6.48 6.22 4.01
CA ILE A 77 -5.50 7.25 4.34
C ILE A 77 -6.09 8.60 3.96
N SER A 78 -6.41 9.43 4.94
CA SER A 78 -6.87 10.81 4.71
C SER A 78 -5.75 11.80 5.00
N PHE A 79 -5.65 12.84 4.19
CA PHE A 79 -4.65 13.90 4.35
C PHE A 79 -5.32 15.22 4.74
N ASP A 80 -4.74 15.96 5.69
CA ASP A 80 -5.26 17.27 6.14
C ASP A 80 -5.29 18.32 5.01
N LYS A 81 -4.48 18.10 3.97
CA LYS A 81 -4.38 18.91 2.75
C LYS A 81 -4.13 17.99 1.58
N ALA A 82 -4.44 18.43 0.37
CA ALA A 82 -4.09 17.68 -0.83
C ALA A 82 -2.55 17.53 -0.95
N MET A 83 -2.08 16.30 -1.13
CA MET A 83 -0.66 15.92 -1.14
C MET A 83 -0.24 15.39 -2.51
N ARG A 84 0.97 15.73 -2.96
CA ARG A 84 1.65 14.97 -4.03
C ARG A 84 2.48 13.86 -3.40
N PHE A 85 2.86 12.89 -4.21
CA PHE A 85 3.57 11.71 -3.72
C PHE A 85 4.91 11.61 -4.42
N ASP A 86 5.96 11.52 -3.61
CA ASP A 86 7.26 11.08 -4.11
C ASP A 86 7.27 9.58 -4.31
N TYR A 87 6.74 8.81 -3.35
CA TYR A 87 6.61 7.38 -3.49
C TYR A 87 5.55 6.77 -2.57
N LEU A 88 5.02 5.62 -2.96
CA LEU A 88 4.16 4.77 -2.16
C LEU A 88 4.76 3.36 -2.13
N THR A 89 4.87 2.75 -0.97
CA THR A 89 5.33 1.35 -0.83
C THR A 89 4.14 0.45 -0.53
N ILE A 90 3.92 -0.53 -1.40
CA ILE A 90 2.89 -1.56 -1.27
C ILE A 90 3.60 -2.90 -1.21
N GLY A 91 3.28 -3.69 -0.21
CA GLY A 91 3.90 -4.95 0.10
C GLY A 91 2.91 -6.10 0.17
N LEU A 92 3.51 -7.27 0.25
CA LEU A 92 2.87 -8.57 0.33
C LEU A 92 1.95 -8.92 -0.84
N LEU A 93 2.38 -8.55 -2.05
CA LEU A 93 1.75 -9.03 -3.28
C LEU A 93 2.44 -10.30 -3.78
N PHE A 94 1.71 -11.39 -3.94
CA PHE A 94 2.15 -12.65 -4.53
C PHE A 94 2.06 -12.59 -6.07
N ASP A 95 3.02 -13.23 -6.76
CA ASP A 95 3.23 -13.14 -8.21
C ASP A 95 2.63 -14.30 -9.04
N GLY A 96 1.77 -15.13 -8.44
CA GLY A 96 1.19 -16.30 -9.10
C GLY A 96 0.04 -16.93 -8.34
N PRO A 97 -0.44 -18.13 -8.76
CA PRO A 97 -1.59 -18.84 -8.20
C PRO A 97 -1.30 -19.43 -6.81
N GLU A 98 -0.32 -18.91 -6.09
CA GLU A 98 -0.18 -19.12 -4.66
C GLU A 98 -1.56 -18.86 -4.03
N TYR A 99 -2.09 -19.89 -3.38
CA TYR A 99 -3.46 -19.92 -2.86
C TYR A 99 -4.58 -19.95 -3.90
N GLY A 100 -4.35 -19.63 -5.18
CA GLY A 100 -5.26 -19.89 -6.30
C GLY A 100 -5.78 -18.62 -6.99
N ASP A 101 -5.17 -17.47 -6.73
CA ASP A 101 -5.41 -16.21 -7.43
C ASP A 101 -4.22 -15.94 -8.38
N PRO A 102 -4.40 -15.87 -9.71
CA PRO A 102 -3.28 -15.71 -10.62
C PRO A 102 -2.53 -14.37 -10.50
N TYR A 103 -3.14 -13.32 -9.91
CA TYR A 103 -2.50 -12.02 -9.73
C TYR A 103 -3.11 -11.25 -8.55
N GLU A 104 -2.30 -10.85 -7.56
CA GLU A 104 -2.78 -9.94 -6.52
C GLU A 104 -2.76 -8.49 -6.99
N ILE A 105 -3.85 -7.78 -6.69
CA ILE A 105 -4.07 -6.39 -7.09
C ILE A 105 -4.19 -5.56 -5.81
N ALA A 106 -3.26 -4.65 -5.58
CA ALA A 106 -3.50 -3.57 -4.64
C ALA A 106 -4.09 -2.39 -5.41
N ALA A 107 -5.27 -1.94 -5.02
CA ALA A 107 -5.88 -0.76 -5.58
C ALA A 107 -5.71 0.43 -4.65
N ALA A 108 -5.50 1.61 -5.24
CA ALA A 108 -5.47 2.90 -4.59
C ALA A 108 -6.52 3.77 -5.25
N TYR A 109 -7.58 4.10 -4.52
CA TYR A 109 -8.55 5.09 -5.00
C TYR A 109 -8.12 6.48 -4.55
N ALA A 110 -7.78 7.35 -5.51
CA ALA A 110 -7.34 8.71 -5.21
C ALA A 110 -8.15 9.75 -5.99
N ASP A 111 -8.89 10.59 -5.26
CA ASP A 111 -9.70 11.71 -5.77
C ASP A 111 -10.56 11.39 -7.02
N GLY A 112 -11.17 10.20 -7.06
CA GLY A 112 -12.09 9.82 -8.15
C GLY A 112 -11.55 8.77 -9.12
N TYR A 113 -10.25 8.46 -9.06
CA TYR A 113 -9.58 7.54 -9.97
C TYR A 113 -9.02 6.33 -9.21
N GLU A 114 -9.26 5.14 -9.73
CA GLU A 114 -8.66 3.90 -9.27
C GLU A 114 -7.33 3.68 -9.96
N TYR A 115 -6.29 3.43 -9.18
CA TYR A 115 -4.99 3.02 -9.64
C TYR A 115 -4.67 1.64 -9.08
N THR A 116 -4.06 0.76 -9.87
CA THR A 116 -3.81 -0.62 -9.45
C THR A 116 -2.34 -0.96 -9.63
N LEU A 117 -1.79 -1.64 -8.63
CA LEU A 117 -0.50 -2.32 -8.71
C LEU A 117 -0.77 -3.81 -8.88
N THR A 118 -0.32 -4.37 -10.00
CA THR A 118 -0.45 -5.80 -10.31
C THR A 118 0.93 -6.44 -10.38
N ALA A 119 1.23 -7.34 -9.46
CA ALA A 119 2.41 -8.20 -9.59
C ALA A 119 2.24 -9.12 -10.79
N ASN A 120 3.23 -9.21 -11.68
CA ASN A 120 3.16 -10.02 -12.91
C ASN A 120 4.39 -10.90 -13.14
N GLY A 121 5.17 -11.10 -12.07
CA GLY A 121 6.32 -11.98 -11.99
C GLY A 121 7.14 -11.68 -10.73
N SER A 122 8.11 -12.54 -10.42
CA SER A 122 8.84 -12.50 -9.14
C SER A 122 9.56 -11.17 -8.87
N THR A 123 9.92 -10.46 -9.94
CA THR A 123 10.62 -9.16 -9.88
C THR A 123 9.91 -8.07 -10.69
N SER A 124 8.72 -8.34 -11.24
CA SER A 124 7.97 -7.38 -12.05
C SER A 124 6.56 -7.12 -11.53
N ALA A 125 6.16 -5.85 -11.56
CA ALA A 125 4.80 -5.42 -11.30
C ALA A 125 4.46 -4.20 -12.19
N ALA A 126 3.18 -4.00 -12.46
CA ALA A 126 2.67 -2.93 -13.28
C ALA A 126 1.78 -2.00 -12.45
N TRP A 127 2.02 -0.69 -12.56
CA TRP A 127 1.19 0.35 -11.96
C TRP A 127 0.39 1.06 -13.06
N THR A 128 -0.90 1.30 -12.85
CA THR A 128 -1.75 1.98 -13.87
C THR A 128 -1.63 3.51 -13.85
N GLY A 129 -1.04 4.08 -12.80
CA GLY A 129 -0.77 5.52 -12.74
C GLY A 129 0.52 5.92 -13.48
N SER A 130 0.94 7.18 -13.32
CA SER A 130 2.10 7.73 -14.05
C SER A 130 3.46 7.35 -13.46
N GLY A 131 3.46 6.63 -12.33
CA GLY A 131 4.66 6.31 -11.57
C GLY A 131 5.51 5.18 -12.15
N THR A 132 6.68 4.97 -11.56
CA THR A 132 7.58 3.86 -11.88
C THR A 132 7.64 2.87 -10.74
N VAL A 133 7.56 1.58 -11.04
CA VAL A 133 7.57 0.51 -10.04
C VAL A 133 8.98 -0.05 -9.86
N THR A 134 9.43 -0.13 -8.61
CA THR A 134 10.69 -0.76 -8.20
C THR A 134 10.39 -1.94 -7.29
N ASN A 135 10.96 -3.11 -7.59
CA ASN A 135 10.94 -4.26 -6.68
C ASN A 135 11.91 -4.01 -5.52
N LEU A 136 11.40 -3.94 -4.29
CA LEU A 136 12.20 -3.86 -3.07
C LEU A 136 12.48 -5.25 -2.48
N SER A 137 11.59 -6.21 -2.75
CA SER A 137 11.75 -7.61 -2.37
C SER A 137 11.05 -8.52 -3.37
N VAL A 138 11.72 -9.60 -3.75
CA VAL A 138 11.22 -10.58 -4.73
C VAL A 138 10.03 -11.37 -4.19
N SER A 139 9.08 -11.67 -5.07
CA SER A 139 8.06 -12.69 -4.82
C SER A 139 8.64 -14.02 -5.28
N ASP A 140 9.36 -14.72 -4.40
CA ASP A 140 9.73 -16.12 -4.63
C ASP A 140 8.63 -17.04 -4.03
N LEU A 141 8.54 -18.28 -4.48
CA LEU A 141 7.56 -19.28 -4.02
C LEU A 141 7.31 -19.25 -2.49
N GLY A 142 6.13 -18.74 -2.09
CA GLY A 142 5.70 -18.65 -0.69
C GLY A 142 6.16 -17.40 0.07
N THR A 143 6.82 -16.46 -0.61
CA THR A 143 7.20 -15.13 -0.08
C THR A 143 6.56 -14.06 -0.94
N ALA A 144 5.95 -13.07 -0.30
CA ALA A 144 5.27 -12.02 -1.02
C ALA A 144 6.22 -10.85 -1.32
N ALA A 145 6.04 -10.19 -2.47
CA ALA A 145 6.90 -9.09 -2.89
C ALA A 145 6.54 -7.75 -2.24
N ILE A 146 7.54 -6.86 -2.22
CA ILE A 146 7.36 -5.46 -1.84
C ILE A 146 7.77 -4.57 -3.00
N TRP A 147 6.93 -3.58 -3.26
CA TRP A 147 7.04 -2.68 -4.40
C TRP A 147 7.01 -1.24 -3.92
N ARG A 148 7.92 -0.44 -4.47
CA ARG A 148 7.87 1.01 -4.36
C ARG A 148 7.37 1.58 -5.69
N ILE A 149 6.37 2.43 -5.63
CA ILE A 149 5.86 3.18 -6.76
C ILE A 149 6.32 4.62 -6.59
N ASP A 150 7.31 5.04 -7.38
CA ASP A 150 7.75 6.44 -7.40
C ASP A 150 6.78 7.30 -8.21
N ASN A 151 6.42 8.47 -7.69
CA ASN A 151 5.49 9.43 -8.30
C ASN A 151 4.15 8.79 -8.75
N PRO A 152 3.45 8.06 -7.85
CA PRO A 152 2.34 7.17 -8.22
C PRO A 152 1.19 7.90 -8.93
N PHE A 153 0.91 9.14 -8.53
CA PHE A 153 -0.19 9.96 -9.06
C PHE A 153 0.30 11.14 -9.92
N GLY A 154 1.60 11.22 -10.20
CA GLY A 154 2.14 12.28 -11.03
C GLY A 154 2.00 13.66 -10.40
N ARG A 155 1.41 14.59 -11.16
CA ARG A 155 1.16 15.96 -10.67
C ARG A 155 -0.16 16.11 -9.92
N VAL A 156 -0.95 15.05 -9.81
CA VAL A 156 -2.21 15.06 -9.08
C VAL A 156 -1.90 15.18 -7.59
N ALA A 157 -2.53 16.14 -6.94
CA ALA A 157 -2.54 16.21 -5.48
C ALA A 157 -3.78 15.45 -5.01
N VAL A 158 -3.62 14.58 -4.03
CA VAL A 158 -4.67 13.67 -3.56
C VAL A 158 -5.00 13.96 -2.10
N THR A 159 -6.28 13.90 -1.74
CA THR A 159 -6.75 14.14 -0.36
C THR A 159 -7.07 12.87 0.41
N GLN A 160 -7.23 11.76 -0.31
CA GLN A 160 -7.46 10.45 0.27
C GLN A 160 -6.85 9.36 -0.62
N ILE A 161 -6.44 8.26 0.00
CA ILE A 161 -6.12 7.00 -0.67
C ILE A 161 -6.85 5.88 0.07
N ASP A 162 -7.65 5.12 -0.66
CA ASP A 162 -8.25 3.88 -0.16
C ASP A 162 -7.45 2.70 -0.70
N LEU A 163 -6.92 1.87 0.19
CA LEU A 163 -6.07 0.74 -0.15
C LEU A 163 -6.77 -0.57 0.21
N TYR A 164 -6.97 -1.41 -0.81
CA TYR A 164 -7.64 -2.70 -0.69
C TYR A 164 -7.01 -3.73 -1.63
N ALA A 165 -7.36 -4.98 -1.36
CA ALA A 165 -6.89 -6.18 -2.04
C ALA A 165 -8.03 -6.78 -2.89
#